data_AF-A0A5J4E5F7-F1
#
_entry.id   AF-A0A5J4E5F7-F1
#
_cell.length_a   1.000
_cell.length_b   1.000
_cell.length_c   1.000
_cell.angle_alpha   90.00
_cell.angle_beta   90.00
_cell.angle_gamma   90.00
#
_symmetry.space_group_name_H-M   'P 1'
#
loop_
_entity.id
_entity.type
_entity.pdbx_description
1 polymer ?
#
loop_
_entity_poly.entity_id
_entity_poly.type
_entity_poly.pdbx_seq_one_letter_code
_entity_poly.pdbx_strand_id
1 'polypeptide(L)'
;MQQNVAPASISIKFITLLILLMTAGMFIGAYYEPRLVWAGIVLTLLVVFCYLTAPVAYEIKGDQLLVITRIGHKIFGPVTGCSFVYDDKPSFGIRLWGNGGLFAGTGIFWNKKYGIFRAYVTTGAKSHLVLVDTPATRVVITPEDPDQFIAHVS
;
A
#
# COMPACT_ATOMS: atom_id res chain seq x y z
N MET A 1 15.66 -10.85 6.27
CA MET A 1 15.21 -10.00 7.39
C MET A 1 13.74 -9.65 7.18
N GLN A 2 12.88 -9.76 8.20
CA GLN A 2 11.46 -9.37 8.14
C GLN A 2 11.19 -8.18 9.07
N GLN A 3 10.42 -7.21 8.59
CA GLN A 3 9.93 -6.06 9.36
C GLN A 3 8.45 -5.84 9.11
N ASN A 4 7.73 -5.33 10.12
CA ASN A 4 6.34 -4.95 9.93
C ASN A 4 6.22 -3.69 9.08
N VAL A 5 5.00 -3.38 8.67
CA VAL A 5 4.67 -2.09 8.07
C VAL A 5 4.71 -0.95 9.11
N ALA A 6 5.08 0.24 8.66
CA ALA A 6 4.94 1.45 9.45
C ALA A 6 3.47 1.68 9.88
N PRO A 7 3.22 2.31 11.04
CA PRO A 7 1.88 2.66 11.48
C PRO A 7 1.12 3.47 10.43
N ALA A 8 -0.16 3.11 10.22
CA ALA A 8 -0.97 3.77 9.21
C ALA A 8 -1.12 5.27 9.49
N SER A 9 -0.95 6.09 8.45
CA SER A 9 -1.10 7.55 8.57
C SER A 9 -2.53 7.94 8.94
N ILE A 10 -2.68 9.14 9.52
CA ILE A 10 -4.00 9.70 9.87
C ILE A 10 -4.89 9.76 8.62
N SER A 11 -4.34 10.15 7.46
CA SER A 11 -5.08 10.20 6.20
C SER A 11 -5.63 8.84 5.78
N ILE A 12 -4.83 7.77 5.88
CA ILE A 12 -5.28 6.41 5.55
C ILE A 12 -6.36 5.94 6.52
N LYS A 13 -6.18 6.19 7.82
CA LYS A 13 -7.20 5.87 8.84
C LYS A 13 -8.50 6.61 8.57
N PHE A 14 -8.43 7.89 8.22
CA PHE A 14 -9.60 8.72 7.91
C PHE A 14 -10.32 8.25 6.64
N ILE A 15 -9.60 8.01 5.55
CA ILE A 15 -10.18 7.48 4.30
C ILE A 15 -10.84 6.11 4.54
N THR A 16 -10.15 5.24 5.29
CA THR A 16 -10.68 3.92 5.65
C THR A 16 -11.97 4.05 6.46
N LEU A 17 -11.98 4.90 7.49
CA LEU A 17 -13.16 5.14 8.31
C LEU A 17 -14.33 5.69 7.48
N LEU A 18 -14.07 6.66 6.61
CA LEU A 18 -15.09 7.26 5.75
C LEU A 18 -15.73 6.21 4.83
N ILE A 19 -14.93 5.33 4.22
CA ILE A 19 -15.43 4.26 3.33
C ILE A 19 -16.22 3.22 4.12
N LEU A 20 -15.79 2.86 5.33
CA LEU A 20 -16.53 1.95 6.21
C LEU A 20 -17.88 2.53 6.62
N LEU A 21 -17.92 3.81 7.01
CA LEU A 21 -19.16 4.52 7.34
C LEU A 21 -20.09 4.61 6.14
N MET A 22 -19.56 4.91 4.95
CA MET A 22 -20.33 4.93 3.71
C MET A 22 -20.91 3.56 3.40
N THR A 23 -20.13 2.49 3.58
CA THR A 23 -20.57 1.10 3.38
C THR A 23 -21.69 0.73 4.35
N ALA A 24 -21.55 1.06 5.64
CA ALA A 24 -22.59 0.86 6.64
C ALA A 24 -23.86 1.69 6.32
N GLY A 25 -23.67 2.93 5.87
CA GLY A 25 -24.75 3.81 5.42
C GLY A 25 -25.55 3.23 4.26
N MET A 26 -24.92 2.53 3.31
CA MET A 26 -25.64 1.84 2.23
C MET A 26 -26.57 0.74 2.74
N PHE A 27 -26.16 -0.02 3.76
CA PHE A 27 -27.01 -1.05 4.36
C PHE A 27 -28.13 -0.46 5.22
N ILE A 28 -27.88 0.65 5.94
CA ILE A 28 -28.92 1.37 6.67
C ILE A 28 -29.93 1.98 5.69
N GLY A 29 -29.45 2.62 4.61
CA GLY A 29 -30.29 3.19 3.56
C GLY A 29 -31.10 2.14 2.80
N ALA A 30 -30.59 0.91 2.69
CA ALA A 30 -31.31 -0.20 2.06
C ALA A 30 -32.63 -0.56 2.77
N TYR A 31 -32.83 -0.12 4.01
CA TYR A 31 -34.12 -0.22 4.69
C TYR A 31 -35.22 0.60 3.98
N TYR A 32 -34.86 1.78 3.47
CA TYR A 32 -35.78 2.67 2.76
C TYR A 32 -35.80 2.39 1.25
N GLU A 33 -34.64 2.11 0.67
CA GLU A 33 -34.46 1.86 -0.76
C GLU A 33 -33.69 0.56 -1.00
N PRO A 34 -34.40 -0.59 -1.17
CA PRO A 34 -33.77 -1.92 -1.20
C PRO A 34 -32.66 -2.09 -2.25
N ARG A 35 -32.67 -1.30 -3.33
CA ARG A 35 -31.63 -1.32 -4.36
C ARG A 35 -30.24 -0.96 -3.84
N LEU A 36 -30.16 -0.19 -2.74
CA LEU A 36 -28.89 0.18 -2.11
C LEU A 36 -28.13 -1.02 -1.54
N VAL A 37 -28.79 -2.16 -1.30
CA VAL A 37 -28.13 -3.38 -0.84
C VAL A 37 -27.04 -3.85 -1.80
N TRP A 38 -27.27 -3.73 -3.11
CA TRP A 38 -26.29 -4.12 -4.12
C TRP A 38 -25.06 -3.22 -4.09
N ALA A 39 -25.25 -1.91 -3.90
CA ALA A 39 -24.15 -0.97 -3.72
C ALA A 39 -23.36 -1.29 -2.43
N GLY A 40 -24.06 -1.59 -1.32
CA GLY A 40 -23.44 -2.03 -0.07
C GLY A 40 -22.62 -3.30 -0.22
N ILE A 41 -23.13 -4.31 -0.94
CA ILE A 41 -22.41 -5.56 -1.23
C ILE A 41 -21.14 -5.28 -2.05
N VAL A 42 -21.24 -4.50 -3.13
CA VAL A 42 -20.08 -4.18 -3.97
C VAL A 42 -19.01 -3.44 -3.17
N LEU A 43 -19.39 -2.45 -2.37
CA LEU A 43 -18.46 -1.74 -1.48
C LEU A 43 -17.84 -2.67 -0.44
N THR A 44 -18.62 -3.58 0.14
CA THR A 44 -18.12 -4.56 1.11
C THR A 44 -17.08 -5.48 0.48
N LEU A 45 -17.35 -6.00 -0.73
CA LEU A 45 -16.39 -6.82 -1.46
C LEU A 45 -15.09 -6.05 -1.73
N LEU A 46 -15.20 -4.77 -2.10
CA LEU A 46 -14.04 -3.90 -2.31
C LEU A 46 -13.26 -3.70 -1.01
N VAL A 47 -13.94 -3.42 0.12
CA VAL A 47 -13.32 -3.27 1.45
C VAL A 47 -12.58 -4.54 1.85
N VAL A 48 -13.22 -5.70 1.72
CA VAL A 48 -12.62 -7.00 2.05
C VAL A 48 -11.41 -7.25 1.16
N PHE A 49 -11.53 -7.04 -0.15
CA PHE A 49 -10.42 -7.21 -1.09
C PHE A 49 -9.23 -6.31 -0.74
N CYS A 50 -9.47 -5.03 -0.46
CA CYS A 50 -8.43 -4.08 -0.06
C CYS A 50 -7.78 -4.45 1.28
N TYR A 51 -8.57 -4.93 2.25
CA TYR A 51 -8.06 -5.40 3.54
C TYR A 51 -7.14 -6.60 3.38
N LEU A 52 -7.55 -7.59 2.59
CA LEU A 52 -6.80 -8.82 2.36
C LEU A 52 -5.49 -8.57 1.61
N THR A 53 -5.49 -7.63 0.68
CA THR A 53 -4.33 -7.27 -0.16
C THR A 53 -3.43 -6.18 0.43
N ALA A 54 -3.80 -5.59 1.58
CA ALA A 54 -2.97 -4.62 2.26
C ALA A 54 -1.66 -5.27 2.77
N PRO A 55 -0.51 -4.58 2.64
CA PRO A 55 0.75 -5.07 3.19
C PRO A 55 0.67 -5.12 4.72
N VAL A 56 1.25 -6.18 5.29
CA VAL A 56 1.36 -6.38 6.74
C VAL A 56 2.81 -6.43 7.20
N ALA A 57 3.72 -6.88 6.32
CA ALA A 57 5.15 -6.92 6.57
C ALA A 57 5.93 -6.89 5.24
N TYR A 58 7.23 -6.57 5.34
CA TYR A 58 8.19 -6.68 4.26
C TYR A 58 9.32 -7.61 4.70
N GLU A 59 9.77 -8.46 3.80
CA GLU A 59 10.86 -9.39 4.06
C GLU A 59 11.86 -9.36 2.90
N ILE A 60 13.15 -9.31 3.22
CA ILE A 60 14.22 -9.61 2.27
C ILE A 60 14.64 -11.06 2.48
N LYS A 61 14.44 -11.90 1.46
CA LYS A 61 14.81 -13.32 1.44
C LYS A 61 15.77 -13.57 0.27
N GLY A 62 17.05 -13.77 0.60
CA GLY A 62 18.11 -13.79 -0.41
C GLY A 62 18.24 -12.42 -1.06
N ASP A 63 18.09 -12.36 -2.38
CA ASP A 63 18.06 -11.13 -3.19
C ASP A 63 16.63 -10.69 -3.54
N GLN A 64 15.60 -11.22 -2.88
CA GLN A 64 14.20 -10.91 -3.22
C GLN A 64 13.51 -10.11 -2.11
N LEU A 65 12.75 -9.10 -2.53
CA LEU A 65 11.77 -8.41 -1.70
C LEU A 65 10.44 -9.16 -1.74
N LEU A 66 10.00 -9.59 -0.57
CA LEU A 66 8.67 -10.13 -0.32
C LEU A 66 7.81 -9.06 0.35
N VAL A 67 6.73 -8.66 -0.32
CA VAL A 67 5.66 -7.86 0.29
C VAL A 67 4.60 -8.81 0.81
N ILE A 68 4.54 -8.98 2.12
CA ILE A 68 3.63 -9.91 2.79
C ILE A 68 2.27 -9.23 2.97
N THR A 69 1.20 -9.94 2.61
CA THR A 69 -0.21 -9.53 2.75
C THR A 69 -0.96 -10.57 3.58
N ARG A 70 -2.25 -10.35 3.87
CA ARG A 70 -3.04 -11.29 4.69
C ARG A 70 -3.39 -12.60 3.98
N ILE A 71 -3.31 -12.63 2.65
CA ILE A 71 -3.70 -13.78 1.82
C ILE A 71 -2.52 -14.40 1.06
N GLY A 72 -1.29 -13.97 1.34
CA GLY A 72 -0.09 -14.43 0.65
C GLY A 72 0.98 -13.36 0.59
N HIS A 73 1.84 -13.41 -0.43
CA HIS A 73 2.93 -12.45 -0.60
C HIS A 73 3.15 -12.15 -2.08
N LYS A 74 3.75 -10.99 -2.35
CA LYS A 74 4.23 -10.60 -3.68
C LYS A 74 5.74 -10.58 -3.67
N ILE A 75 6.35 -11.13 -4.71
CA ILE A 75 7.80 -11.26 -4.83
C ILE A 75 8.29 -10.26 -5.87
N PHE A 76 9.35 -9.53 -5.54
CA PHE A 76 10.07 -8.62 -6.42
C PHE A 76 11.55 -8.94 -6.30
N GLY A 77 12.25 -9.08 -7.41
CA GLY A 77 13.68 -9.34 -7.36
C GLY A 77 14.29 -9.57 -8.74
N PRO A 78 15.62 -9.67 -8.81
CA PRO A 78 16.57 -9.45 -7.71
C PRO A 78 16.60 -7.98 -7.25
N VAL A 79 16.86 -7.74 -5.98
CA VAL A 79 16.99 -6.41 -5.38
C VAL A 79 18.39 -5.91 -5.69
N THR A 80 18.47 -4.80 -6.42
CA THR A 80 19.73 -4.20 -6.86
C THR A 80 20.14 -3.01 -5.99
N GLY A 81 19.24 -2.50 -5.16
CA GLY A 81 19.53 -1.41 -4.24
C GLY A 81 18.30 -1.03 -3.41
N CYS A 82 18.57 -0.43 -2.26
CA CYS A 82 17.58 0.18 -1.38
C CYS A 82 18.04 1.58 -1.01
N SER A 83 17.14 2.57 -1.09
CA SER A 83 17.45 3.95 -0.71
C SER A 83 16.22 4.64 -0.13
N PHE A 84 16.43 5.68 0.67
CA PHE A 84 15.31 6.53 1.11
C PHE A 84 14.77 7.35 -0.06
N VAL A 85 13.47 7.62 -0.01
CA VAL A 85 12.82 8.57 -0.92
C VAL A 85 13.11 10.00 -0.44
N TYR A 86 14.28 10.55 -0.78
CA TYR A 86 14.76 11.88 -0.33
C TYR A 86 14.10 13.10 -0.98
N ASP A 87 13.05 12.96 -1.81
CA ASP A 87 12.46 14.12 -2.49
C ASP A 87 11.50 14.93 -1.60
N ASP A 88 11.54 16.25 -1.83
CA ASP A 88 10.69 17.24 -1.14
C ASP A 88 9.19 16.98 -1.29
N LYS A 89 8.78 16.16 -2.25
CA LYS A 89 7.45 15.55 -2.30
C LYS A 89 7.60 14.13 -2.86
N PRO A 90 7.30 13.07 -2.09
CA PRO A 90 6.94 11.79 -2.69
C PRO A 90 5.59 12.00 -3.38
N SER A 91 5.62 12.62 -4.55
CA SER A 91 4.51 12.58 -5.47
C SER A 91 4.44 11.13 -5.90
N PHE A 92 3.56 10.35 -5.26
CA PHE A 92 3.07 9.09 -5.81
C PHE A 92 2.54 9.27 -7.24
N GLY A 93 2.43 10.50 -7.73
CA GLY A 93 2.18 10.82 -9.11
C GLY A 93 0.78 10.40 -9.50
N ILE A 94 0.65 9.89 -10.72
CA ILE A 94 -0.61 9.39 -11.23
C ILE A 94 -0.73 7.92 -10.82
N ARG A 95 -1.80 7.59 -10.10
CA ARG A 95 -2.17 6.19 -9.83
C ARG A 95 -2.75 5.59 -11.10
N LEU A 96 -2.02 4.67 -11.73
CA LEU A 96 -2.48 3.95 -12.92
C LEU A 96 -3.47 2.85 -12.56
N TRP A 97 -3.21 2.14 -11.44
CA TRP A 97 -4.11 1.10 -10.94
C TRP A 97 -3.88 0.82 -9.47
N GLY A 98 -4.93 0.49 -8.71
CA GLY A 98 -4.81 0.01 -7.33
C GLY A 98 -5.58 0.84 -6.30
N ASN A 99 -5.22 0.66 -5.03
CA ASN A 99 -5.85 1.21 -3.85
C ASN A 99 -5.17 2.52 -3.39
N GLY A 100 -6.00 3.53 -3.09
CA GLY A 100 -5.58 4.90 -2.81
C GLY A 100 -5.67 5.31 -1.35
N GLY A 101 -5.75 4.36 -0.42
CA GLY A 101 -5.73 4.66 1.02
C GLY A 101 -6.75 3.89 1.86
N LEU A 102 -7.43 2.89 1.32
CA LEU A 102 -8.24 1.98 2.12
C LEU A 102 -7.32 0.92 2.75
N PHE A 103 -7.00 1.04 4.02
CA PHE A 103 -5.95 0.29 4.75
C PHE A 103 -4.50 0.56 4.29
N ALA A 104 -4.26 0.84 3.01
CA ALA A 104 -2.95 1.14 2.45
C ALA A 104 -3.06 1.83 1.07
N GLY A 105 -1.97 2.47 0.65
CA GLY A 105 -1.72 2.84 -0.74
C GLY A 105 -1.01 1.69 -1.45
N THR A 106 -1.71 0.95 -2.30
CA THR A 106 -1.14 -0.19 -3.02
C THR A 106 -1.44 -0.13 -4.51
N GLY A 107 -0.49 -0.48 -5.37
CA GLY A 107 -0.77 -0.53 -6.80
C GLY A 107 0.38 -0.14 -7.72
N ILE A 108 0.00 0.30 -8.91
CA ILE A 108 0.87 0.80 -9.97
C ILE A 108 0.72 2.32 -10.04
N PHE A 109 1.85 2.98 -9.95
CA PHE A 109 1.96 4.43 -9.94
C PHE A 109 2.92 4.87 -11.03
N TRP A 110 2.76 6.10 -11.48
CA TRP A 110 3.65 6.71 -12.44
C TRP A 110 3.98 8.14 -12.04
N ASN A 111 5.27 8.49 -12.10
CA ASN A 111 5.69 9.88 -12.01
C ASN A 111 6.88 10.13 -12.95
N LYS A 112 7.20 11.41 -13.19
CA LYS A 112 8.29 11.80 -14.10
C LYS A 112 9.68 11.33 -13.64
N LYS A 113 9.88 11.12 -12.33
CA LYS A 113 11.18 10.77 -11.75
C LYS A 113 11.47 9.27 -11.85
N TYR A 114 10.51 8.45 -11.46
CA TYR A 114 10.66 7.00 -11.34
C TYR A 114 10.09 6.23 -12.52
N GLY A 115 9.34 6.87 -13.41
CA GLY A 115 8.58 6.18 -14.45
C GLY A 115 7.42 5.41 -13.84
N ILE A 116 7.13 4.21 -14.35
CA ILE A 116 6.15 3.29 -13.75
C ILE A 116 6.81 2.57 -12.59
N PHE A 117 6.17 2.56 -11.43
CA PHE A 117 6.63 1.86 -10.23
C PHE A 117 5.47 1.24 -9.45
N ARG A 118 5.80 0.31 -8.56
CA ARG A 118 4.85 -0.30 -7.63
C ARG A 118 4.92 0.43 -6.29
N ALA A 119 3.80 0.58 -5.61
CA ALA A 119 3.78 1.04 -4.23
C ALA A 119 3.01 0.06 -3.36
N TYR A 120 3.52 -0.16 -2.15
CA TYR A 120 2.86 -0.87 -1.06
C TYR A 120 3.18 -0.09 0.20
N VAL A 121 2.35 0.90 0.54
CA VAL A 121 2.65 1.85 1.63
C VAL A 121 1.47 2.00 2.57
N THR A 122 1.76 2.10 3.87
CA THR A 122 0.76 2.35 4.93
C THR A 122 0.80 3.77 5.44
N THR A 123 1.83 4.54 5.05
CA THR A 123 1.97 5.95 5.42
C THR A 123 2.55 6.76 4.26
N GLY A 124 2.16 8.04 4.18
CA GLY A 124 2.80 9.02 3.30
C GLY A 124 3.96 9.76 3.98
N ALA A 125 4.29 9.40 5.23
CA ALA A 125 5.38 10.02 5.97
C ALA A 125 6.72 9.69 5.30
N LYS A 126 7.44 10.74 4.88
CA LYS A 126 8.71 10.61 4.16
C LYS A 126 9.74 9.77 4.91
N SER A 127 9.77 9.87 6.23
CA SER A 127 10.72 9.16 7.08
C SER A 127 10.65 7.65 6.91
N HIS A 128 9.50 7.08 6.52
CA HIS A 128 9.33 5.64 6.34
C HIS A 128 9.44 5.18 4.89
N LEU A 129 9.55 6.08 3.91
CA LEU A 129 9.52 5.70 2.50
C LEU A 129 10.87 5.16 2.04
N VAL A 130 10.88 3.88 1.67
CA VAL A 130 12.03 3.20 1.09
C VAL A 130 11.73 2.84 -0.35
N LEU A 131 12.63 3.23 -1.26
CA LEU A 131 12.66 2.81 -2.64
C LEU A 131 13.53 1.56 -2.76
N VAL A 132 12.95 0.50 -3.30
CA VAL A 132 13.65 -0.73 -3.65
C VAL A 132 13.75 -0.80 -5.17
N ASP A 133 14.99 -0.82 -5.67
CA ASP A 133 15.28 -0.97 -7.08
C ASP A 133 15.39 -2.46 -7.43
N THR A 134 14.70 -2.87 -8.49
CA THR A 134 14.85 -4.18 -9.13
C THR A 134 14.98 -3.99 -10.64
N PRO A 135 15.53 -4.96 -11.40
CA PRO A 135 15.65 -4.86 -12.85
C PRO A 135 14.30 -4.65 -13.57
N ALA A 136 13.22 -5.20 -13.03
CA ALA A 136 11.91 -5.17 -13.68
C ALA A 136 11.09 -3.92 -13.33
N THR A 137 11.19 -3.44 -12.09
CA THR A 137 10.42 -2.29 -11.60
C THR A 137 11.02 -1.74 -10.32
N ARG A 138 10.71 -0.49 -10.03
CA ARG A 138 10.89 0.06 -8.68
C ARG A 138 9.71 -0.30 -7.80
N VAL A 139 9.97 -0.50 -6.52
CA VAL A 139 8.94 -0.77 -5.50
C VAL A 139 9.14 0.19 -4.34
N VAL A 140 8.11 0.96 -4.01
CA VAL A 140 8.10 1.84 -2.84
C VAL A 140 7.37 1.14 -1.71
N ILE A 141 8.03 1.02 -0.56
CA ILE A 141 7.51 0.38 0.65
C ILE A 141 7.64 1.31 1.86
N THR A 142 6.91 0.99 2.93
CA THR A 142 7.03 1.70 4.22
C THR A 142 7.30 0.75 5.39
N PRO A 143 8.53 0.23 5.54
CA PRO A 143 8.91 -0.57 6.69
C PRO A 143 8.80 0.22 8.00
N GLU A 144 8.63 -0.51 9.11
CA GLU A 144 8.61 0.05 10.46
C GLU A 144 9.91 0.79 10.80
N ASP A 145 11.06 0.17 10.50
CA ASP A 145 12.40 0.76 10.69
C ASP A 145 13.17 0.80 9.34
N PRO A 146 13.08 1.91 8.61
CA PRO A 146 13.65 2.05 7.26
C PRO A 146 15.18 2.11 7.26
N ASP A 147 15.81 2.66 8.30
CA ASP A 147 17.26 2.71 8.45
C ASP A 147 17.82 1.27 8.53
N GLN A 148 17.23 0.45 9.40
CA GLN A 148 17.62 -0.94 9.56
C GLN A 148 17.34 -1.76 8.29
N PHE A 149 16.24 -1.47 7.58
CA PHE A 149 15.90 -2.14 6.32
C PHE A 149 16.94 -1.89 5.24
N ILE A 150 17.36 -0.63 5.05
CA ILE A 150 18.34 -0.25 4.03
C ILE A 150 19.73 -0.80 4.36
N ALA A 151 20.12 -0.77 5.63
CA ALA A 151 21.42 -1.28 6.09
C ALA A 151 21.59 -2.80 5.87
N HIS A 152 20.49 -3.55 5.74
CA HIS A 152 20.54 -4.99 5.49
C HIS A 152 20.70 -5.36 4.00
N VAL A 153 20.42 -4.40 3.10
CA VAL A 153 20.45 -4.62 1.65
C VAL A 153 21.67 -3.95 1.00
N SER A 154 22.20 -2.89 1.63
CA SER A 154 23.45 -2.21 1.24
C SER A 154 24.67 -3.09 1.47
#